data_AF-A0A9E2W1C1-F1
#
_entry.id   AF-A0A9E2W1C1-F1
#
_cell.length_a   1.000
_cell.length_b   1.000
_cell.length_c   1.000
_cell.angle_alpha   90.00
_cell.angle_beta   90.00
_cell.angle_gamma   90.00
#
_symmetry.space_group_name_H-M   'P 1'
#
loop_
_entity.id
_entity.type
_entity.pdbx_description
1 polymer ?
#
loop_
_entity_poly.entity_id
_entity_poly.type
_entity_poly.pdbx_seq_one_letter_code
_entity_poly.pdbx_strand_id
1 'polypeptide(L)' 'MHDLIRVILLGIIEGVTEFLPVSSTGHLLIAEHWLGARSDLFNVGIQAGAILAITLVYWRRIWALLTRWRDPANR' A
#
# COMPACT_ATOMS: atom_id res chain seq x y z
N MET A 1 -14.24 -6.86 -18.56
CA MET A 1 -14.53 -5.54 -17.96
C MET A 1 -14.78 -5.63 -16.45
N HIS A 2 -15.62 -6.56 -15.97
CA HIS A 2 -15.85 -6.75 -14.53
C HIS A 2 -14.57 -7.05 -13.72
N ASP A 3 -13.61 -7.79 -14.28
CA ASP A 3 -12.36 -8.11 -13.58
C ASP A 3 -11.51 -6.86 -13.31
N LEU A 4 -11.38 -5.97 -14.30
CA LEU A 4 -10.63 -4.72 -14.15
C LEU A 4 -11.25 -3.82 -13.07
N ILE A 5 -12.58 -3.72 -13.04
CA ILE A 5 -13.29 -2.94 -12.01
C ILE A 5 -13.01 -3.53 -10.62
N ARG A 6 -13.04 -4.86 -10.46
CA ARG A 6 -12.72 -5.53 -9.19
C ARG A 6 -11.28 -5.28 -8.76
N VAL A 7 -10.32 -5.37 -9.68
CA VAL A 7 -8.90 -5.08 -9.41
C VAL A 7 -8.71 -3.62 -8.97
N ILE A 8 -9.35 -2.68 -9.65
CA ILE A 8 -9.30 -1.25 -9.28
C ILE A 8 -9.88 -1.04 -7.88
N LEU A 9 -11.04 -1.64 -7.57
CA LEU A 9 -11.67 -1.51 -6.26
C LEU A 9 -10.80 -2.10 -5.14
N LEU A 10 -10.22 -3.29 -5.33
CA LEU A 10 -9.29 -3.89 -4.37
C LEU A 10 -8.04 -3.02 -4.18
N GLY A 11 -7.49 -2.46 -5.26
CA GLY A 11 -6.36 -1.53 -5.18
C GLY A 11 -6.69 -0.21 -4.45
N ILE A 12 -7.91 0.32 -4.60
CA ILE A 12 -8.37 1.49 -3.83
C ILE A 12 -8.52 1.13 -2.35
N ILE A 13 -9.10 -0.02 -2.03
CA ILE A 13 -9.29 -0.47 -0.64
C ILE A 13 -7.93 -0.60 0.03
N GLU A 14 -6.97 -1.31 -0.59
CA GLU A 14 -5.61 -1.46 -0.07
C GLU A 14 -4.93 -0.09 0.07
N GLY A 15 -4.90 0.71 -1.01
CA GLY A 15 -4.22 1.99 -1.02
C GLY A 15 -4.79 3.01 -0.04
N VAL A 16 -6.07 2.93 0.31
CA VAL A 16 -6.65 3.75 1.39
C VAL A 16 -6.31 3.13 2.74
N THR A 17 -6.64 1.86 2.97
CA THR A 17 -6.58 1.26 4.31
C THR A 17 -5.17 1.00 4.82
N GLU A 18 -4.16 0.87 3.95
CA GLU A 18 -2.75 0.64 4.34
C GLU A 18 -2.17 1.83 5.14
N PHE A 19 -2.66 3.04 4.92
CA PHE A 19 -2.19 4.24 5.63
C PHE A 19 -3.03 4.58 6.85
N LEU A 20 -4.14 3.88 7.08
CA LEU A 20 -5.00 4.04 8.25
C LEU A 20 -4.73 2.92 9.27
N PRO A 21 -4.83 3.19 10.59
CA PRO A 21 -4.65 2.18 11.63
C PRO A 21 -5.90 1.28 11.78
N VAL A 22 -6.33 0.64 10.68
CA VAL A 22 -7.59 -0.11 10.56
C VAL A 22 -7.42 -1.54 10.05
N SER A 23 -6.17 -1.99 9.83
CA SER A 23 -5.82 -3.29 9.21
C SER A 23 -6.29 -3.41 7.76
N SER A 24 -5.37 -3.17 6.81
CA SER A 24 -5.60 -3.32 5.38
C SER A 24 -5.91 -4.77 4.99
N THR A 25 -5.17 -5.73 5.55
CA THR A 25 -5.35 -7.17 5.29
C THR A 25 -6.78 -7.66 5.61
N GLY A 26 -7.36 -7.18 6.71
CA GLY A 26 -8.73 -7.54 7.09
C GLY A 26 -9.77 -6.99 6.12
N HIS A 27 -9.62 -5.72 5.73
CA HIS A 27 -10.52 -5.08 4.77
C HIS A 27 -10.42 -5.72 3.38
N LEU A 28 -9.20 -6.06 2.95
CA LEU A 28 -8.95 -6.70 1.68
C LEU A 28 -9.57 -8.10 1.62
N LEU A 29 -9.42 -8.91 2.68
CA LEU A 29 -10.04 -10.24 2.76
C LEU A 29 -11.57 -10.20 2.70
N ILE A 30 -12.18 -9.23 3.41
CA ILE A 30 -13.63 -9.02 3.35
C ILE A 30 -14.05 -8.58 1.94
N ALA A 31 -13.30 -7.67 1.32
CA ALA A 31 -13.59 -7.19 -0.03
C ALA A 31 -13.47 -8.29 -1.08
N GLU A 32 -12.45 -9.17 -0.97
CA GLU A 32 -12.26 -10.34 -1.82
C GLU A 32 -13.42 -11.33 -1.73
N HIS A 33 -14.04 -11.49 -0.56
CA HIS A 33 -15.22 -12.35 -0.42
C HIS A 33 -16.38 -11.91 -1.33
N TRP A 34 -16.48 -10.62 -1.64
CA TRP A 34 -17.56 -10.03 -2.46
C TRP A 34 -17.12 -9.79 -3.91
N LEU A 35 -15.87 -9.37 -4.11
CA LEU A 35 -15.30 -8.99 -5.41
C LEU A 35 -14.62 -10.16 -6.14
N GLY A 36 -14.39 -11.27 -5.44
CA GLY A 36 -13.72 -12.46 -5.93
C GLY A 36 -12.34 -12.63 -5.31
N ALA A 37 -12.06 -13.84 -4.83
CA ALA A 37 -10.79 -14.20 -4.21
C ALA A 37 -9.61 -13.95 -5.15
N ARG A 38 -8.53 -13.40 -4.61
CA ARG A 38 -7.26 -13.26 -5.31
C ARG A 38 -6.19 -14.09 -4.60
N SER A 39 -5.06 -14.24 -5.28
CA SER A 39 -3.91 -14.94 -4.71
C SER A 39 -3.20 -14.04 -3.71
N ASP A 40 -2.51 -14.65 -2.75
CA ASP A 40 -1.64 -13.90 -1.83
C ASP A 40 -0.59 -13.05 -2.58
N LEU A 41 -0.13 -13.54 -3.73
CA LEU A 41 0.78 -12.81 -4.63
C LEU A 41 0.16 -11.51 -5.16
N PHE A 42 -1.15 -11.50 -5.46
CA PHE A 42 -1.84 -10.28 -5.86
C PHE A 42 -1.92 -9.29 -4.70
N ASN A 43 -2.27 -9.77 -3.51
CA ASN A 43 -2.39 -8.96 -2.29
C ASN A 43 -1.05 -8.32 -1.90
N VAL A 44 0.03 -9.09 -1.91
CA VAL A 44 1.40 -8.58 -1.74
C VAL A 44 1.77 -7.59 -2.84
N GLY A 45 1.34 -7.84 -4.09
CA GLY A 45 1.60 -6.96 -5.22
C GLY A 45 0.95 -5.58 -5.09
N ILE A 46 -0.31 -5.51 -4.67
CA ILE A 46 -1.01 -4.22 -4.47
C ILE A 46 -0.48 -3.48 -3.24
N GLN A 47 -0.11 -4.20 -2.17
CA GLN A 47 0.53 -3.61 -0.99
C GLN A 47 1.90 -3.01 -1.33
N ALA A 48 2.69 -3.69 -2.17
CA ALA A 48 3.94 -3.13 -2.70
C ALA A 48 3.70 -1.83 -3.49
N GLY A 49 2.56 -1.71 -4.18
CA GLY A 49 2.12 -0.46 -4.80
C GLY A 49 1.87 0.67 -3.79
N ALA A 50 1.24 0.37 -2.65
CA ALA A 50 1.05 1.34 -1.57
C ALA A 50 2.39 1.78 -0.96
N ILE A 51 3.31 0.84 -0.72
CA ILE A 51 4.66 1.14 -0.23
C ILE A 51 5.43 2.02 -1.24
N LEU A 52 5.30 1.74 -2.54
CA LEU A 52 5.91 2.55 -3.58
C LEU A 52 5.34 3.98 -3.58
N ALA A 53 4.01 4.13 -3.43
CA ALA A 53 3.37 5.44 -3.37
C ALA A 53 3.93 6.29 -2.23
N ILE A 54 4.04 5.75 -1.01
CA ILE A 54 4.60 6.49 0.13
C ILE A 54 6.09 6.76 -0.03
N THR A 55 6.83 5.83 -0.64
CA THR A 55 8.27 6.01 -0.95
C THR A 55 8.49 7.17 -1.90
N LEU A 56 7.66 7.32 -2.92
CA LEU A 56 7.73 8.44 -3.86
C LEU A 56 7.34 9.77 -3.18
N VAL A 57 6.28 9.77 -2.37
CA VAL A 57 5.84 10.96 -1.61
C VAL A 57 6.94 11.46 -0.68
N TYR A 58 7.63 10.56 0.02
CA TYR A 58 8.70 10.90 0.97
C TYR A 58 10.11 10.77 0.40
N TRP A 59 10.29 10.68 -0.92
CA TRP A 59 11.58 10.39 -1.56
C TRP A 59 12.72 11.29 -1.05
N ARG A 60 12.47 12.60 -0.95
CA ARG A 60 13.47 13.58 -0.45
C ARG A 60 13.84 13.33 1.01
N ARG A 61 12.87 12.98 1.86
CA ARG A 61 13.08 12.68 3.28
C ARG A 61 13.83 11.36 3.43
N ILE A 62 13.44 10.34 2.69
CA ILE A 62 14.12 9.03 2.68
C ILE A 62 15.56 9.20 2.24
N TRP A 63 15.81 9.96 1.17
CA TRP A 63 17.17 10.25 0.70
C TRP A 63 17.99 11.03 1.72
N ALA A 64 17.38 12.01 2.40
CA ALA A 64 18.03 12.75 3.48
C ALA A 64 18.37 11.84 4.68
N LEU A 65 17.49 10.91 5.04
CA LEU A 65 17.76 9.93 6.09
C LEU A 65 18.92 8.99 5.70
N LEU A 66 18.95 8.52 4.45
CA LEU A 66 20.01 7.64 3.95
C LEU A 66 21.38 8.33 3.89
N THR A 67 21.43 9.59 3.47
CA THR A 67 22.69 10.32 3.24
C THR A 67 23.16 11.15 4.44
N ARG A 68 22.23 11.62 5.28
CA ARG A 68 22.48 12.50 6.44
C ARG A 68 21.98 11.89 7.74
N TRP A 69 22.19 10.59 7.93
CA TRP A 69 21.76 9.90 9.16
C TRP A 69 22.48 10.40 10.43
N ARG A 70 23.65 11.03 10.29
CA ARG A 70 24.44 11.58 11.41
C ARG A 70 24.05 13.00 11.82
N ASP A 71 23.13 13.65 11.11
CA ASP A 71 22.71 15.02 11.41
C ASP A 71 21.72 15.00 12.61
N PRO A 72 22.00 15.69 13.73
CA PRO A 72 21.11 15.70 14.89
C PRO A 72 19.72 16.27 14.61
N ALA A 73 19.52 17.00 13.50
CA ALA A 73 18.20 17.46 13.06
C ALA A 73 17.30 16.34 12.48
N ASN A 74 17.85 15.14 12.23
CA ASN A 74 17.15 13.96 11.73
C ASN A 74 16.80 12.93 12.82
N ARG A 75 17.11 13.21 14.10
CA ARG A 75 16.70 12.37 15.24
C ARG A 75 15.26 12.60 15.65
#